data_AF-A0A967QED6-F1
#
_entry.id   AF-A0A967QED6-F1
#
_cell.length_a   1.000
_cell.length_b   1.000
_cell.length_c   1.000
_cell.angle_alpha   90.00
_cell.angle_beta   90.00
_cell.angle_gamma   90.00
#
_symmetry.space_group_name_H-M   'P 1'
#
loop_
_entity.id
_entity.type
_entity.pdbx_description
1 polymer ?
#
loop_
_entity_poly.entity_id
_entity_poly.type
_entity_poly.pdbx_seq_one_letter_code
_entity_poly.pdbx_strand_id
1 'polypeptide(L)' 'GVALVAAVTPGSGHNAGRLIEEAKSTIGGGGKAADDIAVAGGKDAGALDDALDQARAAAGLS' A
#
# COMPACT_ATOMS: atom_id res chain seq x y z
N GLY A 1 -12.66 0.46 9.96
CA GLY A 1 -11.94 -0.11 8.81
C GLY A 1 -11.10 0.98 8.18
N VAL A 2 -10.04 0.62 7.49
CA VAL A 2 -9.08 1.52 6.85
C VAL A 2 -8.88 1.08 5.41
N ALA A 3 -8.52 2.01 4.53
CA ALA A 3 -8.22 1.72 3.13
C ALA A 3 -6.87 2.31 2.74
N LEU A 4 -6.10 1.57 1.94
CA LEU A 4 -4.86 2.01 1.33
C LEU A 4 -5.06 2.02 -0.18
N VAL A 5 -4.63 3.11 -0.81
CA VAL A 5 -4.63 3.26 -2.26
C VAL A 5 -3.24 3.73 -2.68
N ALA A 6 -2.63 3.02 -3.62
CA ALA A 6 -1.41 3.44 -4.28
C ALA A 6 -1.65 3.58 -5.77
N ALA A 7 -1.03 4.59 -6.37
CA ALA A 7 -1.03 4.81 -7.81
C ALA A 7 0.38 5.20 -8.23
N VAL A 8 0.80 4.73 -9.40
CA VAL A 8 2.12 5.03 -9.96
C VAL A 8 2.00 5.74 -11.30
N THR A 9 2.95 6.62 -11.61
CA THR A 9 3.03 7.21 -12.94
C THR A 9 3.40 6.13 -13.97
N PRO A 10 2.73 6.06 -15.13
CA PRO A 10 3.11 5.14 -16.20
C PRO A 10 4.59 5.30 -16.59
N GLY A 11 5.32 4.19 -16.67
CA GLY A 11 6.75 4.20 -17.00
C GLY A 11 7.69 4.58 -15.86
N SER A 12 7.19 4.82 -14.64
CA SER A 12 8.05 5.15 -13.48
C SER A 12 8.90 3.99 -12.94
N GLY A 13 8.65 2.76 -13.42
CA GLY A 13 9.30 1.54 -12.90
C GLY A 13 8.75 1.04 -11.55
N HIS A 14 7.82 1.77 -10.93
CA HIS A 14 7.15 1.34 -9.71
C HIS A 14 5.93 0.46 -10.03
N ASN A 15 5.55 -0.39 -9.08
CA ASN A 15 4.35 -1.22 -9.14
C ASN A 15 3.46 -0.88 -7.95
N ALA A 16 2.25 -0.37 -8.20
CA ALA A 16 1.35 0.13 -7.15
C ALA A 16 1.01 -0.94 -6.10
N GLY A 17 0.73 -2.18 -6.53
CA GLY A 17 0.46 -3.30 -5.62
C GLY A 17 1.63 -3.61 -4.71
N ARG A 18 2.87 -3.58 -5.24
CA ARG A 18 4.08 -3.83 -4.45
C ARG A 18 4.35 -2.73 -3.41
N LEU A 19 3.98 -1.48 -3.69
CA LEU A 19 4.16 -0.37 -2.74
C LEU A 19 3.34 -0.53 -1.45
N ILE A 20 2.19 -1.22 -1.51
CA ILE A 20 1.28 -1.37 -0.36
C ILE A 20 1.12 -2.81 0.11
N GLU A 21 1.95 -3.75 -0.36
CA GLU A 21 1.76 -5.18 -0.07
C GLU A 21 1.96 -5.51 1.41
N GLU A 22 3.02 -4.97 2.00
CA GLU A 22 3.31 -5.14 3.43
C GLU A 22 2.28 -4.36 4.28
N ALA A 23 2.06 -3.09 3.93
CA ALA A 23 1.08 -2.20 4.56
C ALA A 23 -0.34 -2.81 4.62
N LYS A 24 -0.78 -3.47 3.54
CA LYS A 24 -2.05 -4.23 3.47
C LYS A 24 -2.12 -5.31 4.54
N SER A 25 -1.04 -6.05 4.74
CA SER A 25 -0.98 -7.13 5.73
C SER A 25 -1.02 -6.56 7.15
N THR A 26 -0.31 -5.46 7.40
CA THR A 26 -0.25 -4.74 8.68
C THR A 26 -1.63 -4.26 9.15
N ILE A 27 -2.45 -3.68 8.26
CA ILE A 27 -3.83 -3.26 8.58
C ILE A 27 -4.83 -4.43 8.69
N GLY A 28 -4.35 -5.68 8.62
CA GLY A 28 -5.18 -6.88 8.61
C GLY A 28 -6.11 -6.94 7.40
N GLY A 29 -5.62 -6.51 6.23
CA GLY A 29 -6.41 -6.25 5.04
C GLY A 29 -6.21 -7.22 3.88
N GLY A 30 -7.01 -7.01 2.84
CA GLY A 30 -6.99 -7.76 1.59
C GLY A 30 -7.31 -6.84 0.41
N GLY A 31 -7.03 -7.31 -0.80
CA GLY A 31 -7.21 -6.53 -2.03
C GLY A 31 -6.67 -7.26 -3.24
N LYS A 32 -6.94 -6.74 -4.43
CA LYS A 32 -6.34 -7.24 -5.67
C LYS A 32 -5.07 -6.45 -5.95
N ALA A 33 -3.98 -7.17 -6.23
CA ALA A 33 -2.77 -6.55 -6.76
C ALA A 33 -3.06 -5.98 -8.15
N ALA A 34 -2.48 -4.82 -8.43
CA ALA A 34 -2.54 -4.14 -9.71
C ALA A 34 -1.29 -3.28 -9.88
N ASP A 35 -0.83 -3.16 -11.11
CA ASP A 35 0.46 -2.55 -11.41
C ASP A 35 0.39 -1.02 -11.41
N ASP A 36 -0.74 -0.47 -11.85
CA ASP A 36 -1.00 0.96 -12.05
C ASP A 36 -1.68 1.61 -10.84
N ILE A 37 -2.79 1.05 -10.37
CA ILE A 37 -3.56 1.51 -9.21
C ILE A 37 -3.99 0.31 -8.38
N ALA A 38 -3.50 0.23 -7.14
CA ALA A 38 -3.84 -0.84 -6.21
C ALA A 38 -4.67 -0.31 -5.04
N VAL A 39 -5.67 -1.08 -4.63
CA VAL A 39 -6.56 -0.77 -3.51
C VAL A 39 -6.60 -1.95 -2.55
N ALA A 40 -6.42 -1.66 -1.26
CA ALA A 40 -6.55 -2.61 -0.16
C ALA A 40 -7.47 -2.05 0.93
N GLY A 41 -8.26 -2.93 1.54
CA GLY A 41 -9.09 -2.61 2.71
C GLY A 41 -8.72 -3.46 3.90
N GLY A 42 -8.67 -2.88 5.09
CA GLY A 42 -8.27 -3.53 6.35
C GLY A 42 -9.17 -3.21 7.53
N LYS A 43 -9.09 -4.05 8.56
CA LYS A 43 -9.90 -3.93 9.77
C LYS A 43 -9.22 -3.09 10.87
N ASP A 44 -7.89 -3.02 10.87
CA ASP A 44 -7.12 -2.36 11.91
C ASP A 44 -6.69 -0.94 11.48
N ALA A 45 -7.42 0.06 11.95
CA ALA A 45 -7.09 1.46 11.71
C ALA A 45 -5.97 1.98 12.65
N GLY A 46 -5.68 1.28 13.74
CA GLY A 46 -4.60 1.66 14.67
C GLY A 46 -3.22 1.40 14.09
N ALA A 47 -3.11 0.52 13.10
CA ALA A 47 -1.88 0.18 12.40
C ALA A 47 -1.57 1.09 11.19
N LEU A 48 -2.29 2.21 11.02
CA LEU A 48 -2.15 3.07 9.85
C LEU A 48 -0.77 3.74 9.76
N ASP A 49 -0.20 4.18 10.89
CA ASP A 49 1.09 4.87 10.88
C ASP A 49 2.21 3.93 10.40
N ASP A 50 2.30 2.73 10.99
CA ASP A 50 3.23 1.68 10.55
C ASP A 50 3.03 1.31 9.07
N ALA A 51 1.78 1.20 8.62
CA ALA A 51 1.44 0.91 7.23
C ALA A 51 1.88 2.01 6.26
N LEU A 52 1.78 3.28 6.65
CA LEU A 52 2.25 4.39 5.83
C LEU A 52 3.78 4.44 5.77
N ASP A 53 4.47 4.12 6.86
CA ASP A 53 5.94 4.05 6.88
C ASP A 53 6.47 2.91 6.01
N GLN A 54 5.82 1.74 6.05
CA GLN A 54 6.11 0.64 5.14
C GLN A 54 5.91 1.03 3.68
N ALA A 55 4.84 1.75 3.35
CA ALA A 55 4.59 2.21 1.99
C ALA A 55 5.62 3.25 1.50
N ARG A 56 6.05 4.17 2.39
CA ARG A 56 7.13 5.12 2.09
C ARG A 56 8.45 4.41 1.84
N ALA A 57 8.81 3.48 2.71
CA ALA A 57 10.02 2.67 2.54
C ALA A 57 10.01 1.88 1.22
N ALA A 58 8.87 1.29 0.85
CA ALA A 58 8.70 0.59 -0.42
C ALA A 58 8.83 1.51 -1.65
N ALA A 59 8.51 2.80 -1.49
CA ALA A 59 8.71 3.84 -2.49
C ALA A 59 10.12 4.45 -2.49
N GLY A 60 11.01 4.00 -1.59
CA GLY A 60 12.35 4.56 -1.42
C GLY A 60 12.36 5.96 -0.79
N LEU A 61 11.30 6.32 -0.06
CA LEU A 61 11.16 7.58 0.66
C LEU A 61 11.48 7.33 2.15
N SER A 62 12.43 8.10 2.70
CA SER A 62 12.80 8.11 4.12
C SER A 62 12.40 9.41 4.79
#